data_AF-A0A3D1DRX3-F1
#
_entry.id   AF-A0A3D1DRX3-F1
#
_cell.length_a   1.000
_cell.length_b   1.000
_cell.length_c   1.000
_cell.angle_alpha   90.00
_cell.angle_beta   90.00
_cell.angle_gamma   90.00
#
_symmetry.space_group_name_H-M   'P 1'
#
loop_
_entity.id
_entity.type
_entity.pdbx_description
1 polymer ?
#
loop_
_entity_poly.entity_id
_entity_poly.type
_entity_poly.pdbx_seq_one_letter_code
_entity_poly.pdbx_strand_id
1 'polypeptide(L)' 'MNMSPRTQLEITRATPHCGARVAGVDLSQPLDGSMVDKLLRVLAEHCVLFFEDQRLTPVQQKTLGEHFGALHVHPAWP' A
#
# COMPACT_ATOMS: atom_id res chain seq x y z
N MET A 1 10.60 -23.36 3.55
CA MET A 1 9.12 -23.28 3.67
C MET A 1 8.64 -22.50 2.47
N ASN A 2 8.08 -23.17 1.46
CA ASN A 2 7.63 -22.53 0.22
C ASN A 2 6.37 -21.71 0.51
N MET A 3 6.45 -20.39 0.42
CA MET A 3 5.29 -19.53 0.37
C MET A 3 4.93 -19.33 -1.11
N SER A 4 3.89 -20.02 -1.58
CA SER A 4 3.24 -19.68 -2.84
C SER A 4 2.83 -18.20 -2.83
N PRO A 5 2.88 -17.48 -3.96
CA PRO A 5 2.41 -16.10 -4.01
C PRO A 5 0.92 -16.08 -3.67
N ARG A 6 0.57 -15.53 -2.49
CA ARG A 6 -0.82 -15.25 -2.15
C ARG A 6 -1.24 -14.03 -2.96
N THR A 7 -1.95 -14.22 -4.05
CA THR A 7 -2.51 -13.11 -4.87
C THR A 7 -3.74 -12.46 -4.22
N GLN A 8 -4.01 -12.78 -2.95
CA GLN A 8 -5.20 -12.36 -2.23
C GLN A 8 -4.79 -11.49 -1.04
N LEU A 9 -5.34 -10.27 -1.01
CA LEU A 9 -5.18 -9.36 0.11
C LEU A 9 -5.99 -9.86 1.31
N GLU A 10 -5.37 -9.83 2.48
CA GLU A 10 -6.03 -10.05 3.76
C GLU A 10 -6.28 -8.68 4.40
N ILE A 11 -7.55 -8.35 4.66
CA ILE A 11 -7.97 -7.02 5.12
C ILE A 11 -8.59 -7.16 6.51
N THR A 12 -7.97 -6.53 7.50
CA THR A 12 -8.48 -6.51 8.88
C THR A 12 -8.80 -5.08 9.28
N ARG A 13 -10.07 -4.79 9.63
CA ARG A 13 -10.47 -3.46 10.10
C ARG A 13 -9.67 -3.07 11.35
N ALA A 14 -9.13 -1.85 11.35
CA ALA A 14 -8.40 -1.30 12.49
C ALA A 14 -9.36 -0.74 13.55
N THR A 15 -10.44 -0.08 13.09
CA THR A 15 -11.52 0.44 13.95
C THR A 15 -12.88 0.21 13.29
N PRO A 16 -14.01 0.44 13.99
CA PRO A 16 -15.33 0.27 13.38
C PRO A 16 -15.65 1.26 12.25
N HIS A 17 -14.99 2.43 12.23
CA HIS A 17 -15.35 3.53 11.33
C HIS A 17 -14.33 3.75 10.20
N CYS A 18 -13.04 3.53 10.47
CA CYS A 18 -11.98 3.65 9.47
C CYS A 18 -10.75 2.81 9.81
N GLY A 19 -9.88 2.68 8.82
CA GLY A 19 -8.62 1.99 8.91
C GLY A 19 -8.71 0.51 8.61
N ALA A 20 -7.73 0.00 7.88
CA ALA A 20 -7.51 -1.43 7.71
C ALA A 20 -6.02 -1.79 7.69
N ARG A 21 -5.66 -2.87 8.37
CA ARG A 21 -4.38 -3.57 8.16
C ARG A 21 -4.52 -4.45 6.93
N VAL A 22 -3.56 -4.34 6.01
CA VAL A 22 -3.53 -5.07 4.74
C VAL A 22 -2.30 -5.96 4.69
N ALA A 23 -2.51 -7.25 4.48
CA ALA A 23 -1.45 -8.25 4.29
C ALA A 23 -1.62 -9.01 2.96
N GLY A 24 -0.63 -9.81 2.58
CA GLY A 24 -0.62 -10.54 1.32
C GLY A 24 -0.09 -9.73 0.12
N VAL A 25 0.62 -8.63 0.37
CA VAL A 25 1.28 -7.83 -0.65
C VAL A 25 2.70 -7.45 -0.20
N ASP A 26 3.65 -7.50 -1.14
CA ASP A 26 5.00 -6.98 -0.97
C ASP A 26 5.12 -5.68 -1.76
N LEU A 27 5.16 -4.54 -1.04
CA LEU A 27 5.24 -3.21 -1.65
C LEU A 27 6.65 -2.84 -2.11
N SER A 28 7.65 -3.70 -1.86
CA SER A 28 9.01 -3.52 -2.39
C SER A 28 9.12 -3.92 -3.87
N GLN A 29 8.12 -4.64 -4.39
CA GLN A 29 8.05 -5.09 -5.78
C GLN A 29 7.13 -4.19 -6.62
N PRO A 30 7.34 -4.11 -7.94
CA PRO A 30 6.40 -3.45 -8.84
C PRO A 30 4.99 -4.05 -8.70
N LEU A 31 4.00 -3.18 -8.58
CA LEU A 31 2.59 -3.58 -8.54
C LEU A 31 2.02 -3.54 -9.96
N ASP A 32 1.28 -4.59 -10.34
CA ASP A 32 0.47 -4.53 -11.56
C ASP A 32 -0.78 -3.65 -11.35
N GLY A 33 -1.40 -3.24 -12.46
CA GLY A 33 -2.59 -2.38 -12.40
C GLY A 33 -3.76 -3.00 -11.62
N SER A 34 -3.90 -4.33 -11.66
CA SER A 34 -4.96 -5.03 -10.92
C SER A 34 -4.78 -4.90 -9.41
N MET A 35 -3.55 -5.02 -8.92
CA MET A 35 -3.23 -4.85 -7.51
C MET A 35 -3.42 -3.39 -7.08
N VAL A 36 -2.98 -2.42 -7.90
CA VAL A 36 -3.19 -1.00 -7.62
C VAL A 36 -4.68 -0.68 -7.50
N ASP A 37 -5.50 -1.14 -8.45
CA ASP A 37 -6.95 -0.94 -8.43
C ASP A 37 -7.60 -1.55 -7.18
N LYS A 38 -7.13 -2.72 -6.74
CA LYS A 38 -7.60 -3.33 -5.48
C LYS A 38 -7.23 -2.46 -4.28
N LEU A 39 -5.98 -2.02 -4.17
CA LEU A 39 -5.55 -1.16 -3.05
C LEU A 39 -6.31 0.16 -3.02
N LEU A 40 -6.58 0.78 -4.17
CA LEU A 40 -7.38 2.00 -4.27
C LEU A 40 -8.83 1.79 -3.80
N ARG A 41 -9.46 0.65 -4.14
CA ARG A 41 -10.81 0.31 -3.65
C ARG A 41 -10.83 0.12 -2.14
N VAL A 42 -9.85 -0.62 -1.60
CA VAL A 42 -9.72 -0.85 -0.15
C VAL A 42 -9.44 0.47 0.57
N LEU A 43 -8.60 1.33 0.01
CA LEU A 43 -8.34 2.67 0.54
C LEU A 43 -9.61 3.52 0.56
N ALA A 44 -10.41 3.49 -0.51
CA ALA A 44 -11.67 4.23 -0.58
C ALA A 44 -12.70 3.75 0.45
N GLU A 45 -12.75 2.44 0.73
CA GLU A 45 -13.65 1.86 1.76
C GLU A 45 -13.18 2.17 3.18
N HIS A 46 -11.87 2.11 3.43
CA HIS A 46 -11.31 2.16 4.78
C HIS A 46 -10.64 3.49 5.15
N CYS A 47 -10.54 4.45 4.23
CA CYS A 47 -9.91 5.76 4.37
C CYS A 47 -8.38 5.76 4.63
N VAL A 48 -7.85 4.77 5.34
CA VAL A 48 -6.42 4.64 5.66
C VAL A 48 -6.02 3.17 5.70
N LEU A 49 -4.85 2.85 5.15
CA LEU A 49 -4.32 1.49 5.10
C LEU A 49 -3.00 1.41 5.85
N PHE A 50 -2.82 0.32 6.60
CA PHE A 50 -1.60 -0.01 7.31
C PHE A 50 -0.98 -1.27 6.70
N PHE A 51 0.29 -1.18 6.33
CA PHE A 51 1.08 -2.30 5.80
C PHE A 51 2.25 -2.56 6.72
N GLU A 52 2.28 -3.74 7.33
CA GLU A 52 3.33 -4.13 8.27
C GLU A 52 4.47 -4.85 7.54
N ASP A 53 5.63 -4.86 8.18
CA ASP A 53 6.84 -5.56 7.73
C ASP A 53 7.34 -5.15 6.32
N GLN A 54 7.03 -3.93 5.89
CA GLN A 54 7.49 -3.37 4.61
C GLN A 54 8.82 -2.64 4.80
N ARG A 55 9.89 -3.17 4.20
CA ARG A 55 11.19 -2.49 4.12
C ARG A 55 11.34 -1.85 2.74
N LEU A 56 11.04 -0.56 2.65
CA LEU A 56 11.11 0.20 1.40
C LEU A 56 12.34 1.10 1.36
N THR A 57 13.06 1.09 0.25
CA THR A 57 13.99 2.17 -0.08
C THR A 57 13.21 3.45 -0.42
N PRO A 58 13.83 4.64 -0.34
CA PRO A 58 13.17 5.89 -0.74
C PRO A 58 12.64 5.87 -2.18
N VAL A 59 13.34 5.19 -3.09
CA VAL A 59 12.93 5.04 -4.48
C VAL A 59 11.68 4.16 -4.58
N GLN A 60 11.63 3.03 -3.87
CA GLN A 60 10.44 2.18 -3.84
C GLN A 60 9.23 2.89 -3.22
N GLN A 61 9.44 3.66 -2.13
CA GLN A 61 8.37 4.45 -1.53
C GLN A 61 7.84 5.54 -2.48
N LYS A 62 8.74 6.19 -3.24
CA LYS A 62 8.37 7.14 -4.30
C LYS A 62 7.53 6.46 -5.38
N THR A 63 7.99 5.35 -5.94
CA THR A 63 7.26 4.58 -6.96
C THR A 63 5.91 4.09 -6.46
N LEU A 64 5.81 3.62 -5.21
CA LEU A 64 4.54 3.27 -4.59
C LEU A 64 3.59 4.48 -4.58
N GLY A 65 4.06 5.64 -4.13
CA GLY A 65 3.24 6.86 -4.06
C GLY A 65 2.74 7.35 -5.42
N GLU A 66 3.50 7.14 -6.50
CA GLU A 66 3.11 7.53 -7.87
C GLU A 66 1.86 6.79 -8.36
N HIS A 67 1.54 5.60 -7.81
CA HIS A 67 0.30 4.88 -8.12
C HIS A 67 -0.96 5.58 -7.57
N PHE A 68 -0.82 6.48 -6.60
CA PHE A 68 -1.94 7.18 -5.97
C PHE A 68 -2.12 8.63 -6.47
N GLY A 69 -1.25 9.07 -7.38
CA GLY A 69 -1.30 10.39 -7.98
C GLY A 69 0.06 11.05 -8.14
N ALA A 70 0.07 12.29 -8.62
CA ALA A 70 1.29 13.07 -8.76
C ALA A 70 1.89 13.38 -7.39
N LEU A 71 3.19 13.11 -7.22
CA LEU A 71 3.89 13.38 -5.97
C LEU A 71 4.12 14.87 -5.77
N HIS A 72 3.83 15.34 -4.55
CA HIS A 72 4.19 16.67 -4.10
C HIS A 72 5.61 16.67 -3.51
N VAL A 73 6.42 17.67 -3.86
CA VAL A 73 7.72 17.91 -3.23
C VAL A 73 7.52 18.94 -2.13
N HIS A 74 7.62 18.51 -0.87
CA HIS A 74 7.52 19.43 0.25
C HIS A 74 8.67 20.44 0.20
N PRO A 75 8.39 21.75 0.35
CA PRO A 75 9.43 22.76 0.44
C PRO A 75 10.24 22.50 1.71
N ALA A 76 11.56 22.30 1.56
CA ALA A 76 12.46 22.34 2.68
C ALA A 76 12.63 23.82 3.09
N TRP A 77 12.10 24.21 4.23
CA TRP A 77 12.51 25.47 4.86
C TRP A 77 13.96 25.30 5.34
N PRO A 78 14.88 26.23 4.99
CA PRO A 78 16.27 26.18 5.46
C PRO A 78 16.41 26.43 6.97
#